data_AF-A0AAU6CXT7-F1
#
_entry.id   AF-A0AAU6CXT7-F1
#
_cell.length_a   1.000
_cell.length_b   1.000
_cell.length_c   1.000
_cell.angle_alpha   90.00
_cell.angle_beta   90.00
_cell.angle_gamma   90.00
#
_symmetry.space_group_name_H-M   'P 1'
#
loop_
_entity.id
_entity.type
_entity.pdbx_description
1 polymer ?
#
loop_
_entity_poly.entity_id
_entity_poly.type
_entity_poly.pdbx_seq_one_letter_code
_entity_poly.pdbx_strand_id
1 'polypeptide(L)'
;MSAEDGIYIDHGQALTFSQEMQDQTKRIASIVSELQSNLATIVGSWLGPDRDIYYNKVQPAWNSEVSALSTILSSHAQTLDGISDNYKQTVYRNAQGFEEIKF
;
A
#
# COMPACT_ATOMS: atom_id res chain seq x y z
N MET A 1 -30.32 2.83 24.27
CA MET A 1 -29.99 3.72 23.14
C MET A 1 -28.94 2.99 22.31
N SER A 2 -29.27 2.74 21.05
CA SER A 2 -28.63 1.76 20.17
C SER A 2 -27.16 2.05 19.94
N ALA A 3 -26.30 1.08 20.27
CA ALA A 3 -24.89 1.05 19.92
C ALA A 3 -24.71 0.46 18.50
N GLU A 4 -25.50 0.93 17.55
CA GLU A 4 -25.53 0.44 16.16
C GLU A 4 -25.36 1.61 15.20
N ASP A 5 -24.21 2.28 15.24
CA ASP A 5 -23.81 3.16 14.11
C ASP A 5 -22.30 3.44 14.05
N GLY A 6 -21.48 2.50 14.54
CA GLY A 6 -20.02 2.60 14.45
C GLY A 6 -19.48 1.43 13.63
N ILE A 7 -18.75 1.72 12.55
CA ILE A 7 -17.96 0.71 11.86
C ILE A 7 -16.99 0.09 12.88
N TYR A 8 -17.23 -1.18 13.25
CA TYR A 8 -16.37 -1.91 14.18
C TYR A 8 -15.11 -2.33 13.43
N ILE A 9 -13.99 -1.64 13.68
CA ILE A 9 -12.68 -1.99 13.14
C ILE A 9 -11.89 -2.70 14.24
N ASP A 10 -11.58 -3.98 14.07
CA ASP A 10 -10.62 -4.69 14.91
C ASP A 10 -9.22 -4.11 14.65
N HIS A 11 -8.70 -3.37 15.62
CA HIS A 11 -7.40 -2.70 15.56
C HIS A 11 -6.24 -3.64 15.26
N GLY A 12 -6.30 -4.87 15.79
CA GLY A 12 -5.29 -5.89 15.53
C GLY A 12 -5.31 -6.27 14.06
N GLN A 13 -6.49 -6.46 13.49
CA GLN A 13 -6.66 -6.76 12.07
C GLN A 13 -6.27 -5.59 11.17
N ALA A 14 -6.63 -4.34 11.50
CA ALA A 14 -6.32 -3.18 10.66
C ALA A 14 -4.81 -2.93 10.56
N LEU A 15 -4.09 -3.01 11.69
CA LEU A 15 -2.63 -2.90 11.70
C LEU A 15 -1.97 -4.06 10.95
N THR A 16 -2.45 -5.29 11.18
CA THR A 16 -1.96 -6.49 10.48
C THR A 16 -2.17 -6.35 8.98
N PHE A 17 -3.34 -5.91 8.54
CA PHE A 17 -3.67 -5.72 7.13
C PHE A 17 -2.85 -4.61 6.47
N SER A 18 -2.62 -3.48 7.17
CA SER A 18 -1.73 -2.42 6.69
C SER A 18 -0.30 -2.92 6.46
N GLN A 19 0.25 -3.66 7.44
CA GLN A 19 1.57 -4.27 7.33
C GLN A 19 1.63 -5.31 6.20
N GLU A 20 0.63 -6.18 6.09
CA GLU A 20 0.51 -7.16 5.02
C GLU A 20 0.46 -6.51 3.64
N MET A 21 -0.29 -5.41 3.48
CA MET A 21 -0.33 -4.66 2.24
C MET A 21 1.04 -4.06 1.88
N GLN A 22 1.77 -3.50 2.86
CA GLN A 22 3.13 -3.01 2.62
C GLN A 22 4.07 -4.15 2.17
N ASP A 23 3.98 -5.30 2.80
CA ASP A 23 4.84 -6.44 2.49
C ASP A 23 4.49 -7.07 1.13
N GLN A 24 3.20 -7.15 0.79
CA GLN A 24 2.75 -7.54 -0.55
C GLN A 24 3.21 -6.54 -1.62
N THR A 25 3.14 -5.23 -1.33
CA THR A 25 3.62 -4.19 -2.24
C THR A 25 5.10 -4.36 -2.55
N LYS A 26 5.92 -4.58 -1.51
CA LYS A 26 7.35 -4.86 -1.67
C LYS A 26 7.59 -6.13 -2.50
N ARG A 27 6.82 -7.19 -2.25
CA ARG A 27 6.89 -8.43 -3.05
C ARG A 27 6.55 -8.20 -4.52
N ILE A 28 5.47 -7.46 -4.81
CA ILE A 28 5.08 -7.11 -6.18
C ILE A 28 6.20 -6.31 -6.85
N ALA A 29 6.75 -5.30 -6.17
CA ALA A 29 7.86 -4.51 -6.70
C ALA A 29 9.09 -5.38 -7.02
N SER A 30 9.43 -6.32 -6.13
CA SER A 30 10.53 -7.26 -6.37
C SER A 30 10.29 -8.18 -7.58
N ILE A 31 9.10 -8.79 -7.67
CA ILE A 31 8.72 -9.66 -8.80
C ILE A 31 8.80 -8.89 -10.13
N VAL A 32 8.29 -7.66 -10.12
CA VAL A 32 8.30 -6.79 -11.29
C VAL A 32 9.71 -6.38 -11.70
N SER A 33 10.58 -6.07 -10.75
CA SER A 33 12.00 -5.78 -10.99
C SER A 33 12.73 -7.00 -11.58
N GLU A 34 12.43 -8.19 -11.07
CA GLU A 34 12.99 -9.45 -11.57
C GLU A 34 12.52 -9.74 -13.01
N LEU A 35 11.23 -9.56 -13.29
CA LEU A 35 10.69 -9.66 -14.65
C LEU A 35 11.38 -8.68 -15.60
N GLN A 36 11.61 -7.44 -15.17
CA GLN A 36 12.31 -6.44 -15.97
C GLN A 36 13.75 -6.86 -16.26
N SER A 37 14.47 -7.39 -15.26
CA SER A 37 15.85 -7.87 -15.41
C SER A 37 15.95 -9.03 -16.41
N ASN A 38 15.02 -9.99 -16.29
CA ASN A 38 14.92 -11.12 -17.22
C ASN A 38 14.62 -10.65 -18.66
N LEU A 39 13.70 -9.70 -18.81
CA LEU A 39 13.40 -9.08 -20.11
C LEU A 39 14.58 -8.30 -20.67
N ALA A 40 15.33 -7.56 -19.85
CA ALA A 40 16.50 -6.80 -20.31
C ALA A 40 17.55 -7.71 -20.95
N THR A 41 17.74 -8.92 -20.42
CA THR A 41 18.64 -9.94 -21.01
C THR A 41 18.17 -10.36 -22.40
N ILE A 42 16.86 -10.59 -22.57
CA ILE A 42 16.26 -10.98 -23.83
C ILE A 42 16.33 -9.84 -24.85
N VAL A 43 15.94 -8.62 -24.46
CA VAL A 43 15.92 -7.45 -25.34
C VAL A 43 17.33 -7.03 -25.76
N GLY A 44 18.36 -7.31 -24.95
CA GLY A 44 19.75 -7.11 -25.34
C GLY A 44 20.15 -7.87 -26.61
N SER A 45 19.45 -8.97 -26.93
CA SER A 45 19.64 -9.73 -28.17
C SER A 45 18.83 -9.21 -29.36
N TRP A 46 17.87 -8.32 -29.13
CA TRP A 46 17.03 -7.76 -30.18
C TRP A 46 17.83 -6.78 -31.02
N LEU A 47 17.55 -6.76 -32.32
CA LEU A 47 18.16 -5.85 -33.27
C LEU A 47 17.08 -5.03 -33.96
N GLY A 48 17.41 -3.79 -34.32
CA GLY A 48 16.54 -2.95 -35.11
C GLY A 48 15.38 -2.32 -34.31
N PRO A 49 14.30 -1.92 -35.01
CA PRO A 49 13.27 -1.02 -34.48
C PRO A 49 12.57 -1.51 -33.20
N ASP A 50 12.40 -2.82 -33.03
CA ASP A 50 11.70 -3.38 -31.86
C ASP A 50 12.49 -3.16 -30.57
N ARG A 51 13.83 -3.24 -30.65
CA ARG A 51 14.73 -2.90 -29.54
C ARG A 51 14.55 -1.45 -29.13
N ASP A 52 14.50 -0.56 -30.12
CA ASP A 52 14.38 0.87 -29.90
C ASP A 52 13.00 1.23 -29.33
N ILE A 53 11.93 0.58 -29.78
CA ILE A 53 10.58 0.74 -29.21
C ILE A 53 10.57 0.30 -27.74
N TYR A 54 11.20 -0.84 -27.42
CA TYR A 54 11.26 -1.32 -26.05
C TYR A 54 11.94 -0.31 -25.13
N TYR A 55 13.17 0.12 -25.45
CA TYR A 55 13.93 1.03 -24.59
C TYR A 55 13.33 2.44 -24.51
N ASN A 56 12.73 2.93 -25.60
CA ASN A 56 12.23 4.31 -25.64
C ASN A 56 10.77 4.45 -25.18
N LYS A 57 9.99 3.37 -25.17
CA LYS A 57 8.54 3.44 -24.84
C LYS A 57 8.13 2.42 -23.79
N VAL A 58 8.41 1.14 -24.02
CA VAL A 58 7.87 0.07 -23.19
C VAL A 58 8.49 0.07 -21.79
N GLN A 59 9.83 0.08 -21.70
CA GLN A 59 10.53 0.05 -20.42
C GLN A 59 10.24 1.29 -19.56
N PRO A 60 10.24 2.53 -20.09
CA PRO A 60 9.86 3.71 -19.31
C PRO A 60 8.41 3.67 -18.82
N ALA A 61 7.46 3.27 -19.68
CA ALA A 61 6.06 3.16 -19.30
C ALA A 61 5.88 2.12 -18.19
N TRP A 62 6.48 0.95 -18.33
CA TRP A 62 6.50 -0.08 -17.29
C TRP A 62 7.02 0.46 -15.96
N ASN A 63 8.18 1.11 -15.94
CA ASN A 63 8.75 1.69 -14.72
C ASN A 63 7.82 2.71 -14.05
N SER A 64 7.17 3.55 -14.87
CA SER A 64 6.22 4.56 -14.39
C SER A 64 5.01 3.92 -13.71
N GLU A 65 4.37 2.93 -14.35
CA GLU A 65 3.18 2.25 -13.82
C GLU A 65 3.49 1.51 -12.50
N VAL A 66 4.66 0.88 -12.44
CA VAL A 66 5.11 0.16 -11.24
C VAL A 66 5.36 1.12 -10.09
N SER A 67 5.99 2.26 -10.37
CA SER A 67 6.17 3.31 -9.37
C SER A 67 4.83 3.85 -8.88
N ALA A 68 3.88 4.09 -9.80
CA ALA A 68 2.55 4.57 -9.45
C ALA A 68 1.80 3.58 -8.55
N LEU A 69 1.86 2.28 -8.88
CA LEU A 69 1.28 1.21 -8.06
C LEU A 69 1.86 1.22 -6.64
N SER A 70 3.19 1.35 -6.51
CA SER A 70 3.86 1.44 -5.20
C SER A 70 3.39 2.65 -4.40
N THR A 71 3.25 3.82 -5.04
CA THR A 71 2.73 5.03 -4.39
C THR A 71 1.29 4.86 -3.91
N ILE A 72 0.41 4.30 -4.75
CA ILE A 72 -0.99 4.07 -4.41
C ILE A 72 -1.11 3.14 -3.20
N LEU A 73 -0.39 2.01 -3.22
CA LEU A 73 -0.46 1.03 -2.13
C LEU A 73 0.11 1.60 -0.82
N SER A 74 1.20 2.36 -0.88
CA SER A 74 1.73 3.06 0.29
C SER A 74 0.74 4.08 0.87
N SER A 75 0.02 4.80 0.01
CA SER A 75 -1.01 5.77 0.44
C SER A 75 -2.21 5.09 1.12
N HIS A 76 -2.62 3.93 0.63
CA HIS A 76 -3.69 3.14 1.25
C HIS A 76 -3.28 2.62 2.62
N ALA A 77 -2.05 2.09 2.76
CA ALA A 77 -1.52 1.65 4.04
C ALA A 77 -1.49 2.80 5.07
N GLN A 78 -0.98 3.98 4.68
CA GLN A 78 -0.98 5.17 5.55
C GLN A 78 -2.38 5.63 5.95
N THR A 79 -3.35 5.53 5.04
CA THR A 79 -4.74 5.88 5.35
C THR A 79 -5.33 4.95 6.41
N LEU A 80 -5.07 3.63 6.30
CA LEU A 80 -5.53 2.67 7.31
C LEU A 80 -4.85 2.87 8.66
N ASP A 81 -3.55 3.17 8.67
CA ASP A 81 -2.83 3.51 9.91
C ASP A 81 -3.44 4.76 10.56
N GLY A 82 -3.71 5.80 9.77
CA GLY A 82 -4.33 7.04 10.24
C GLY A 82 -5.75 6.85 10.77
N ILE A 83 -6.55 5.97 10.16
CA ILE A 83 -7.88 5.60 10.68
C ILE A 83 -7.75 4.88 12.03
N SER A 84 -6.80 3.93 12.14
CA SER A 84 -6.54 3.20 13.38
C SER A 84 -6.14 4.14 14.52
N ASP A 85 -5.25 5.11 14.26
CA ASP A 85 -4.76 6.07 15.25
C ASP A 85 -5.83 7.09 15.69
N ASN A 86 -6.61 7.64 14.75
CA ASN A 86 -7.71 8.56 15.09
C ASN A 86 -8.77 7.88 15.97
N TYR A 87 -9.09 6.62 15.70
CA TYR A 87 -10.07 5.89 16.50
C TYR A 87 -9.52 5.54 17.88
N LYS A 88 -8.25 5.10 18.00
CA LYS A 88 -7.59 4.91 19.31
C LYS A 88 -7.65 6.18 20.14
N GLN A 89 -7.32 7.33 19.55
CA GLN A 89 -7.35 8.61 20.25
C GLN A 89 -8.77 8.97 20.72
N THR A 90 -9.79 8.68 19.90
CA THR A 90 -11.19 8.87 20.26
C THR A 90 -11.62 7.96 21.42
N VAL A 91 -11.23 6.68 21.38
CA VAL A 91 -11.51 5.73 22.46
C VAL A 91 -10.81 6.14 23.76
N TYR A 92 -9.54 6.53 23.71
CA TYR A 92 -8.82 7.02 24.91
C TYR A 92 -9.48 8.25 25.51
N ARG A 93 -9.88 9.23 24.68
CA ARG A 93 -10.60 10.43 25.14
C ARG A 93 -11.94 10.08 25.78
N ASN A 94 -12.70 9.17 25.16
CA ASN A 94 -13.98 8.72 25.72
C ASN A 94 -13.78 7.98 27.04
N ALA A 95 -12.79 7.10 27.13
CA ALA A 95 -12.48 6.38 28.37
C ALA A 95 -12.12 7.33 29.52
N GLN A 96 -11.30 8.37 29.26
CA GLN A 96 -10.99 9.40 30.24
C GLN A 96 -12.23 10.20 30.65
N GLY A 97 -13.10 10.57 29.71
CA GLY A 97 -14.36 11.25 30.02
C GLY A 97 -15.31 10.39 30.88
N PHE A 98 -15.34 9.08 30.66
CA PHE A 98 -16.11 8.16 31.51
C PHE A 98 -15.50 7.95 32.91
N GLU A 99 -14.17 8.10 33.08
CA GLU A 99 -13.53 8.13 34.39
C GLU A 99 -13.85 9.42 35.16
N GLU A 100 -13.92 10.57 34.48
CA GLU A 100 -14.32 11.85 35.09
C GLU A 100 -15.78 11.87 35.55
N ILE A 101 -16.69 11.18 34.85
CA ILE A 101 -18.12 11.11 35.22
C ILE A 101 -18.38 10.13 36.39
N LYS A 102 -17.41 9.29 36.74
CA LYS A 102 -17.52 8.33 37.86
C LYS A 102 -17.20 8.92 39.24
N PHE A 103 -16.94 10.23 39.32
CA PHE A 103 -16.81 11.00 40.55
C PHE A 103 -17.88 12.10 40.62
#